data_AF-A0A370DUL8-F1
#
_entry.id   AF-A0A370DUL8-F1
#
_cell.length_a   1.000
_cell.length_b   1.000
_cell.length_c   1.000
_cell.angle_alpha   90.00
_cell.angle_beta   90.00
_cell.angle_gamma   90.00
#
_symmetry.space_group_name_H-M   'P 1'
#
loop_
_entity.id
_entity.type
_entity.pdbx_description
1 polymer ?
#
loop_
_entity_poly.entity_id
_entity_poly.type
_entity_poly.pdbx_seq_one_letter_code
_entity_poly.pdbx_strand_id
1 'polypeptide(L)'
;MNSAVAIHLIPQEQTALQKNVRSRKISIRLIERSKIILLAADGLSNIEIAEQLDISAHKVGRWRNRYAEFGFPGIEKELPRGGNQGGKKTVDQTRLRSKIIQTTTQTKPQGATHWSTRTLAKE
;
A
#
# COMPACT_ATOMS: atom_id res chain seq x y z
N MET A 1 0.61 20.11 6.68
CA MET A 1 1.96 19.51 6.80
C MET A 1 1.84 18.36 7.80
N ASN A 2 1.76 17.10 7.34
CA ASN A 2 1.77 15.97 8.28
C ASN A 2 3.21 15.78 8.75
N SER A 3 3.51 16.17 9.99
CA SER A 3 4.80 15.91 10.62
C SER A 3 5.08 14.40 10.62
N ALA A 4 6.32 14.02 10.30
CA ALA A 4 6.73 12.62 10.32
C ALA A 4 6.74 12.09 11.76
N VAL A 5 6.17 10.90 11.99
CA VAL A 5 6.14 10.28 13.31
C VAL A 5 7.56 9.90 13.73
N ALA A 6 7.96 10.34 14.93
CA ALA A 6 9.25 9.98 15.52
C ALA A 6 9.26 8.47 15.86
N ILE A 7 10.37 7.80 15.53
CA ILE A 7 10.56 6.38 15.83
C ILE A 7 11.58 6.28 16.95
N HIS A 8 11.20 5.63 18.05
CA HIS A 8 12.11 5.27 19.13
C HIS A 8 12.24 3.75 19.16
N LEU A 9 13.46 3.25 19.00
CA LEU A 9 13.74 1.82 19.00
C LEU A 9 14.33 1.41 20.34
N ILE A 10 13.84 0.30 20.89
CA ILE A 10 14.57 -0.37 21.97
C ILE A 10 15.75 -1.18 21.38
N PRO A 11 16.81 -1.48 22.16
CA PRO A 11 18.00 -2.17 21.64
C PRO A 11 17.71 -3.50 20.91
N GLN A 12 16.70 -4.23 21.37
CA GLN A 12 16.27 -5.48 20.75
C GLN A 12 15.71 -5.26 19.33
N GLU A 13 14.88 -4.23 19.14
CA GLU A 13 14.30 -3.88 17.84
C GLU A 13 15.37 -3.39 16.87
N GLN A 14 16.26 -2.52 17.33
CA GLN A 14 17.39 -2.04 16.53
C GLN A 14 18.26 -3.20 16.05
N THR A 15 18.57 -4.16 16.94
CA THR A 15 19.34 -5.36 16.59
C THR A 15 18.61 -6.21 15.56
N ALA A 16 17.30 -6.42 15.70
CA ALA A 16 16.50 -7.18 14.76
C ALA A 16 16.46 -6.53 13.36
N LEU A 17 16.26 -5.22 13.28
CA LEU A 17 16.25 -4.46 12.04
C LEU A 17 17.63 -4.49 11.35
N GLN A 18 18.72 -4.31 12.11
CA GLN A 18 20.08 -4.40 11.57
C GLN A 18 20.40 -5.81 11.05
N LYS A 19 19.93 -6.86 11.76
CA LYS A 19 20.06 -8.25 11.30
C LYS A 19 19.34 -8.47 9.97
N ASN A 20 18.15 -7.91 9.79
CA ASN A 20 17.44 -7.98 8.51
C ASN A 20 18.27 -7.36 7.38
N VAL A 21 18.79 -6.15 7.59
CA VAL A 21 19.57 -5.41 6.57
C VAL A 21 20.82 -6.17 6.13
N ARG A 22 21.46 -6.90 7.04
CA ARG A 22 22.68 -7.70 6.76
C ARG A 22 22.38 -9.10 6.20
N SER A 23 21.13 -9.55 6.28
CA SER A 23 20.78 -10.93 5.92
C SER A 23 20.63 -11.13 4.42
N ARG A 24 21.22 -12.21 3.90
CA ARG A 24 21.03 -12.66 2.51
C ARG A 24 19.78 -13.53 2.31
N LYS A 25 19.11 -13.94 3.40
CA LYS A 25 17.94 -14.83 3.36
C LYS A 25 16.61 -14.09 3.48
N ILE A 26 16.64 -12.79 3.76
CA ILE A 26 15.45 -11.98 3.97
C ILE A 26 15.04 -11.33 2.65
N SER A 27 13.72 -11.17 2.45
CA SER A 27 13.20 -10.51 1.26
C SER A 27 13.74 -9.09 1.12
N ILE A 28 14.06 -8.67 -0.10
CA ILE A 28 14.53 -7.29 -0.41
C ILE A 28 13.55 -6.24 0.11
N ARG A 29 12.24 -6.52 0.08
CA ARG A 29 11.20 -5.63 0.61
C ARG A 29 11.35 -5.41 2.11
N LEU A 30 11.58 -6.47 2.89
CA LEU A 30 11.76 -6.34 4.34
C LEU A 30 13.08 -5.64 4.67
N ILE A 31 14.15 -5.88 3.89
CA ILE A 31 15.41 -5.15 4.01
C ILE A 31 15.20 -3.64 3.81
N GLU A 32 14.51 -3.24 2.74
CA GLU A 32 14.20 -1.84 2.45
C GLU A 32 13.38 -1.19 3.57
N ARG A 33 12.33 -1.88 4.05
CA ARG A 33 11.50 -1.41 5.17
C ARG A 33 12.32 -1.27 6.45
N SER A 34 13.22 -2.22 6.75
CA SER A 34 14.09 -2.12 7.91
C SER A 34 15.07 -0.94 7.82
N LYS A 35 15.61 -0.64 6.63
CA LYS A 35 16.42 0.57 6.41
C LYS A 35 15.63 1.85 6.67
N ILE A 36 14.38 1.92 6.19
CA ILE A 36 13.50 3.07 6.42
C ILE A 36 13.34 3.32 7.93
N ILE A 37 13.07 2.27 8.72
CA ILE A 37 12.83 2.41 10.16
C ILE A 37 14.11 2.78 10.93
N LEU A 38 15.27 2.23 10.55
CA LEU A 38 16.55 2.59 11.16
C LEU A 38 16.87 4.07 10.92
N LEU A 39 16.83 4.54 9.68
CA LEU A 39 17.08 5.95 9.36
C LEU A 39 16.03 6.87 10.00
N ALA A 40 14.79 6.41 10.12
CA ALA A 40 13.74 7.13 10.81
C ALA A 40 13.99 7.27 12.33
N ALA A 41 14.64 6.28 12.94
CA ALA A 41 15.05 6.31 14.34
C ALA A 41 16.30 7.17 14.56
N ASP A 42 17.15 7.29 13.54
CA ASP A 42 18.28 8.23 13.50
C ASP A 42 17.82 9.70 13.32
N GLY A 43 16.52 9.95 13.25
CA GLY A 43 15.93 11.29 13.22
C GLY A 43 15.70 11.88 11.83
N LEU A 44 16.02 11.15 10.76
CA LEU A 44 15.87 11.67 9.39
C LEU A 44 14.40 11.85 9.01
N SER A 45 14.11 12.90 8.25
CA SER A 45 12.80 13.17 7.65
C SER A 45 12.45 12.16 6.56
N ASN A 46 11.17 12.10 6.17
CA ASN A 46 10.75 11.20 5.09
C ASN A 46 11.40 11.55 3.73
N ILE A 47 11.81 12.81 3.54
CA ILE A 47 12.43 13.29 2.29
C ILE A 47 13.90 12.84 2.25
N GLU A 48 14.66 13.06 3.32
CA GLU A 48 16.07 12.63 3.41
C GLU A 48 16.20 11.10 3.25
N ILE A 49 15.32 10.33 3.90
CA ILE A 49 15.30 8.86 3.75
C ILE A 49 14.98 8.46 2.31
N ALA A 50 14.04 9.16 1.67
CA ALA A 50 13.63 8.90 0.30
C ALA A 50 14.78 9.12 -0.68
N GLU A 51 15.52 10.22 -0.53
CA GLU A 51 16.71 10.52 -1.32
C GLU A 51 17.82 9.48 -1.13
N GLN A 52 18.11 9.11 0.12
CA GLN A 52 19.18 8.15 0.42
C GLN A 52 18.88 6.73 -0.09
N LEU A 53 17.61 6.34 -0.16
CA LEU A 53 17.17 5.01 -0.58
C LEU A 53 16.64 4.95 -2.02
N ASP A 54 16.62 6.08 -2.73
CA ASP A 54 16.04 6.22 -4.08
C ASP A 54 14.60 5.68 -4.19
N ILE A 55 13.73 6.16 -3.29
CA ILE A 55 12.30 5.79 -3.23
C ILE A 55 11.43 7.02 -2.97
N SER A 56 10.10 6.90 -3.07
CA SER A 56 9.20 8.03 -2.78
C SER A 56 9.03 8.29 -1.29
N ALA A 57 9.01 9.57 -0.89
CA ALA A 57 8.74 10.00 0.49
C ALA A 57 7.37 9.50 1.01
N HIS A 58 6.38 9.31 0.13
CA HIS A 58 5.10 8.71 0.48
C HIS A 58 5.23 7.23 0.90
N LYS A 59 6.09 6.46 0.22
CA LYS A 59 6.39 5.07 0.59
C LYS A 59 7.09 5.01 1.94
N VAL A 60 8.04 5.92 2.19
CA VAL A 60 8.71 6.07 3.50
C VAL A 60 7.69 6.36 4.59
N GLY A 61 6.87 7.40 4.43
CA GLY A 61 5.85 7.78 5.41
C GLY A 61 4.86 6.65 5.71
N ARG A 62 4.45 5.89 4.69
CA ARG A 62 3.58 4.72 4.88
C ARG A 62 4.21 3.68 5.81
N TRP A 63 5.47 3.32 5.60
CA TRP A 63 6.12 2.29 6.42
C TRP A 63 6.49 2.80 7.81
N ARG A 64 6.91 4.06 7.92
CA ARG A 64 7.14 4.74 9.19
C ARG A 64 5.89 4.74 10.06
N ASN A 65 4.75 5.16 9.50
CA ASN A 65 3.47 5.18 10.21
C ASN A 65 3.05 3.77 10.63
N ARG A 66 3.20 2.77 9.74
CA ARG A 66 2.86 1.37 10.08
C ARG A 66 3.73 0.80 11.19
N TYR A 67 5.02 1.12 11.22
CA TYR A 67 5.88 0.70 12.32
C TYR A 67 5.50 1.40 13.62
N ALA A 68 5.19 2.70 13.57
CA ALA A 68 4.74 3.42 14.75
C ALA A 68 3.43 2.84 15.33
N GLU A 69 2.53 2.35 14.47
CA GLU A 69 1.24 1.77 14.88
C GLU A 69 1.34 0.30 15.34
N PHE A 70 2.12 -0.53 14.65
CA PHE A 70 2.11 -1.98 14.83
C PHE A 70 3.49 -2.59 15.17
N GLY A 71 4.53 -1.77 15.30
CA GLY A 71 5.91 -2.22 15.50
C GLY A 71 6.43 -3.05 14.35
N PHE A 72 7.31 -4.01 14.67
CA PHE A 72 7.93 -4.91 13.69
C PHE A 72 6.93 -5.71 12.83
N PRO A 73 5.84 -6.29 13.37
CA PRO A 73 4.81 -6.93 12.55
C PRO A 73 4.21 -6.02 11.45
N GLY A 74 4.17 -4.70 11.69
CA GLY A 74 3.67 -3.70 10.75
C GLY A 74 4.49 -3.57 9.46
N ILE A 75 5.74 -4.04 9.45
CA ILE A 75 6.64 -3.97 8.30
C ILE A 75 6.95 -5.34 7.68
N GLU A 76 6.64 -6.45 8.34
CA GLU A 76 6.90 -7.80 7.81
C GLU A 76 6.04 -8.11 6.58
N LYS A 77 4.73 -7.83 6.67
CA LYS A 77 3.76 -8.20 5.64
C LYS A 77 3.11 -6.96 5.05
N GLU A 78 2.67 -7.08 3.80
CA GLU A 78 1.74 -6.08 3.29
C GLU A 78 0.42 -6.26 4.00
N LEU A 79 -0.16 -5.16 4.53
CA LEU A 79 -1.57 -5.17 4.87
C LEU A 79 -2.37 -5.60 3.63
N PRO A 80 -3.45 -6.38 3.82
CA PRO A 80 -4.37 -6.67 2.74
C PRO A 80 -4.63 -5.38 1.96
N ARG A 81 -4.50 -5.42 0.64
CA ARG A 81 -4.98 -4.31 -0.19
C ARG A 81 -6.43 -4.15 0.23
N GLY A 82 -6.74 -3.01 0.87
CA GLY A 82 -8.04 -2.75 1.47
C GLY A 82 -9.09 -3.28 0.52
N GLY A 83 -10.02 -4.08 1.05
CA GLY A 83 -10.94 -4.80 0.18
C GLY A 83 -11.48 -3.84 -0.87
N ASN A 84 -11.57 -4.27 -2.13
CA ASN A 84 -12.54 -3.64 -3.04
C ASN A 84 -13.80 -3.47 -2.20
N GLN A 85 -14.44 -2.31 -2.15
CA GLN A 85 -15.68 -2.18 -1.39
C GLN A 85 -16.63 -3.27 -1.91
N GLY A 86 -16.84 -4.32 -1.10
CA GLY A 86 -17.54 -5.56 -1.47
C GLY A 86 -16.71 -6.82 -1.80
N GLY A 87 -15.39 -6.82 -1.95
CA GLY A 87 -14.60 -8.01 -2.31
C GLY A 87 -14.95 -8.57 -3.71
N LYS A 88 -14.04 -9.34 -4.34
CA LYS A 88 -14.29 -9.85 -5.71
C LYS A 88 -15.49 -10.81 -5.78
N LYS A 89 -15.92 -11.42 -4.65
CA LYS A 89 -16.85 -12.55 -4.61
C LYS A 89 -18.18 -12.29 -3.87
N THR A 90 -18.56 -11.05 -3.56
CA THR A 90 -19.88 -10.82 -2.96
C THR A 90 -21.01 -11.03 -3.96
N VAL A 91 -22.19 -11.32 -3.41
CA VAL A 91 -23.45 -11.42 -4.17
C VAL A 91 -23.73 -10.11 -4.91
N ASP A 92 -23.54 -8.97 -4.25
CA ASP A 92 -23.76 -7.65 -4.87
C ASP A 92 -22.81 -7.37 -6.04
N GLN A 93 -21.52 -7.68 -5.88
CA GLN A 93 -20.55 -7.56 -6.97
C GLN A 93 -20.83 -8.53 -8.11
N THR A 94 -21.34 -9.73 -7.81
CA THR A 94 -21.75 -10.71 -8.83
C THR A 94 -22.97 -10.19 -9.60
N ARG A 95 -23.98 -9.68 -8.89
CA ARG A 95 -25.18 -9.07 -9.49
C ARG A 95 -24.81 -7.86 -10.35
N LEU A 96 -23.93 -6.99 -9.86
CA LEU A 96 -23.44 -5.83 -10.59
C LEU A 96 -22.71 -6.23 -11.88
N ARG A 97 -21.83 -7.23 -11.81
CA ARG A 97 -21.14 -7.75 -13.01
C ARG A 97 -22.10 -8.34 -14.03
N SER A 98 -23.07 -9.14 -13.58
CA SER A 98 -24.08 -9.70 -14.48
C SER A 98 -24.89 -8.59 -15.16
N LYS A 99 -25.30 -7.54 -14.43
CA LYS A 99 -25.96 -6.36 -15.01
C LYS A 99 -25.07 -5.71 -16.07
N ILE A 100 -23.81 -5.42 -15.76
CA ILE A 100 -22.86 -4.80 -16.69
C ILE A 100 -22.67 -5.63 -17.95
N ILE A 101 -22.47 -6.95 -17.82
CA ILE A 101 -22.29 -7.86 -18.96
C ILE A 101 -23.55 -7.87 -19.83
N GLN A 102 -24.72 -8.00 -19.22
CA GLN A 102 -25.99 -8.02 -19.94
C GLN A 102 -26.22 -6.70 -20.69
N THR A 103 -26.08 -5.56 -20.02
CA THR A 103 -26.27 -4.23 -20.64
C THR A 103 -25.28 -4.03 -21.79
N THR A 104 -24.00 -4.33 -21.59
CA THR A 104 -22.98 -4.05 -22.62
C THR A 104 -23.01 -5.00 -23.82
N THR A 105 -23.54 -6.21 -23.67
CA THR A 105 -23.62 -7.21 -24.75
C THR A 105 -24.96 -7.22 -25.49
N GLN A 106 -26.05 -6.84 -24.83
CA GLN A 106 -27.40 -6.96 -25.39
C GLN A 106 -27.97 -5.63 -25.88
N THR A 107 -27.42 -4.49 -25.44
CA THR A 107 -27.94 -3.17 -25.81
C THR A 107 -26.83 -2.24 -26.28
N LYS A 108 -27.24 -1.10 -26.86
CA LYS A 108 -26.35 0.01 -27.23
C LYS A 108 -26.82 1.28 -26.54
N PRO A 109 -25.92 2.19 -26.17
CA PRO A 109 -26.30 3.48 -25.60
C PRO A 109 -27.08 4.31 -26.63
N GLN A 110 -27.98 5.15 -26.15
CA GLN A 110 -28.71 6.08 -27.02
C GLN A 110 -27.73 6.98 -27.78
N GLY A 111 -27.86 7.03 -29.11
CA GLY A 111 -27.05 7.89 -29.97
C GLY A 111 -25.59 7.48 -30.13
N ALA A 112 -25.19 6.27 -29.70
CA ALA A 112 -23.83 5.77 -29.91
C ALA A 112 -23.79 4.29 -30.29
N THR A 113 -22.75 3.90 -31.04
CA THR A 113 -22.60 2.54 -31.55
C THR A 113 -22.04 1.56 -30.52
N HIS A 114 -21.39 2.07 -29.47
CA HIS A 114 -20.74 1.29 -28.41
C HIS A 114 -20.89 1.98 -27.06
N TRP A 115 -20.93 1.19 -25.98
CA TRP A 115 -20.85 1.70 -24.62
C TRP A 115 -19.49 2.32 -24.32
N SER A 116 -19.50 3.57 -23.85
CA SER A 116 -18.35 4.14 -23.15
C SER A 116 -18.48 3.93 -21.66
N THR A 117 -17.37 3.99 -20.92
CA THR A 117 -17.39 3.96 -19.45
C THR A 117 -18.28 5.06 -18.87
N ARG A 118 -18.28 6.25 -19.47
CA ARG A 118 -19.07 7.41 -19.01
C ARG A 118 -20.57 7.26 -19.28
N THR A 119 -20.97 6.66 -20.40
CA THR A 119 -22.39 6.44 -20.71
C THR A 119 -22.95 5.29 -19.90
N LEU A 120 -22.17 4.22 -19.72
CA LEU A 120 -22.58 3.07 -18.89
C LEU A 120 -22.72 3.45 -17.41
N ALA A 121 -21.91 4.37 -16.90
CA ALA A 121 -22.00 4.84 -15.52
C ALA A 121 -23.24 5.70 -15.21
N LYS A 122 -23.97 6.16 -16.24
CA LYS A 122 -25.21 6.93 -16.09
C LYS A 122 -26.47 6.03 -16.03
N GLU A 123 -26.33 4.73 -16.25
CA GLU A 123 -27.39 3.68 -16.24
C GLU A 123 -27.36 2.79 -14.98
#